data_AF-A0A812TRY1-F1
#
_entry.id   AF-A0A812TRY1-F1
#
_cell.length_a   1.000
_cell.length_b   1.000
_cell.length_c   1.000
_cell.angle_alpha   90.00
_cell.angle_beta   90.00
_cell.angle_gamma   90.00
#
_symmetry.space_group_name_H-M   'P 1'
#
loop_
_entity.id
_entity.type
_entity.pdbx_description
1 polymer ?
#
loop_
_entity_poly.entity_id
_entity_poly.type
_entity_poly.pdbx_seq_one_letter_code
_entity_poly.pdbx_strand_id
1 'polypeptide(L)'
;MTSGLLVHPPYGPAAWSCILPSRRSKLVLSLLDPVRWQRPLHLGMRLSKKETQKYKFAVCPQPLYRLENHRDMLEEWLDYHRDMGVEHWTIYDLDGSGAPALSRRADVEFHPNLPNILGSPRLAEGNWWNPICLEALALTQCFWRYRGRASLVFNMHSFDEFLVSAKHRQGGLKRWMSVNSMDNLATVVRLPAVNYGGSVTEPDTPLVWRFRRHTGRLYWHIVGANPDHVLSVNTTNAWPEPPHKQLQFFQPDVLRVNHYIDALGARDQRKDQFVHQDPEQVLGWAAQRLQQSRQERTSRRDRQLRNTAGPLLAAALRAAELEPEVPEQARNFSALLDAAFNSMSPALRVAFRVAEPAEEEHVRKVLGDGFTSCDTDQDNTLSLPEFQACAEPHGWDAHLQRRDFHYVGLFLLTWASQVPAKSLFSGMDVQPSNGRLTREEWEEGCLRLCAQQEVASAAQLLV
;
A
#
# COMPACT_ATOMS: atom_id res chain seq x y z
N MET A 1 22.00 -18.65 -26.24
CA MET A 1 20.92 -19.15 -25.36
C MET A 1 19.77 -18.15 -25.37
N THR A 2 18.65 -18.52 -25.97
CA THR A 2 17.33 -17.94 -25.68
C THR A 2 16.97 -18.24 -24.23
N SER A 3 16.38 -17.28 -23.51
CA SER A 3 15.77 -17.52 -22.21
C SER A 3 14.67 -18.57 -22.39
N GLY A 4 14.89 -19.77 -21.85
CA GLY A 4 13.91 -20.84 -21.84
C GLY A 4 13.11 -20.80 -20.54
N LEU A 5 11.80 -20.92 -20.64
CA LEU A 5 10.94 -21.16 -19.50
C LEU A 5 10.92 -22.67 -19.23
N LEU A 6 11.38 -23.09 -18.05
CA LEU A 6 11.20 -24.47 -17.58
C LEU A 6 9.88 -24.54 -16.82
N VAL A 7 8.94 -25.32 -17.36
CA VAL A 7 7.70 -25.72 -16.69
C VAL A 7 7.94 -27.10 -16.10
N HIS A 8 7.84 -27.25 -14.78
CA HIS A 8 7.90 -28.56 -14.12
C HIS A 8 6.49 -29.16 -13.93
N PRO A 9 6.08 -30.16 -14.73
CA PRO A 9 4.99 -31.06 -14.33
C PRO A 9 5.49 -32.02 -13.23
N PRO A 10 4.71 -32.42 -12.21
CA PRO A 10 3.24 -32.42 -12.11
C PRO A 10 2.61 -31.44 -11.08
N TYR A 11 3.37 -30.50 -10.50
CA TYR A 11 2.90 -29.69 -9.36
C TYR A 11 2.29 -28.33 -9.76
N GLY A 12 1.13 -28.35 -10.42
CA GLY A 12 0.30 -27.15 -10.65
C GLY A 12 1.01 -25.96 -11.35
N PRO A 13 0.39 -24.77 -11.40
CA PRO A 13 0.98 -23.55 -11.97
C PRO A 13 2.16 -22.98 -11.13
N ALA A 14 2.75 -23.76 -10.22
CA ALA A 14 3.63 -23.26 -9.15
C ALA A 14 5.14 -23.39 -9.41
N ALA A 15 5.58 -23.91 -10.55
CA ALA A 15 7.00 -24.09 -10.83
C ALA A 15 7.39 -23.48 -12.19
N TRP A 16 7.25 -22.15 -12.28
CA TRP A 16 7.88 -21.36 -13.33
C TRP A 16 9.31 -21.09 -12.90
N SER A 17 10.27 -21.42 -13.74
CA SER A 17 11.68 -21.12 -13.54
C SER A 17 12.21 -20.42 -14.77
N CYS A 18 12.69 -19.20 -14.60
CA CYS A 18 13.29 -18.42 -15.68
C CYS A 18 14.81 -18.62 -15.64
N ILE A 19 15.38 -19.13 -16.73
CA ILE A 19 16.84 -19.17 -16.88
C ILE A 19 17.34 -17.74 -17.07
N LEU A 20 18.33 -17.37 -16.25
CA LEU A 20 18.84 -16.03 -16.05
C LEU A 20 20.25 -15.87 -16.69
N PRO A 21 20.37 -15.59 -18.01
CA PRO A 21 21.66 -15.58 -18.71
C PRO A 21 22.59 -14.47 -18.21
N SER A 22 23.76 -14.83 -17.66
CA SER A 22 24.72 -13.92 -17.02
C SER A 22 25.25 -12.75 -17.87
N ARG A 23 25.16 -12.80 -19.21
CA ARG A 23 25.79 -11.81 -20.11
C ARG A 23 24.84 -10.92 -20.93
N ARG A 24 23.52 -10.97 -20.70
CA ARG A 24 22.57 -10.21 -21.53
C ARG A 24 22.11 -8.92 -20.86
N SER A 25 22.25 -7.78 -21.55
CA SER A 25 21.71 -6.47 -21.14
C SER A 25 20.19 -6.36 -21.25
N LYS A 26 19.54 -7.32 -21.91
CA LYS A 26 18.08 -7.40 -22.06
C LYS A 26 17.61 -8.83 -21.81
N LEU A 27 16.67 -8.99 -20.88
CA LEU A 27 15.94 -10.21 -20.68
C LEU A 27 14.57 -10.05 -21.33
N VAL A 28 14.21 -11.00 -22.20
CA VAL A 28 12.86 -11.10 -22.73
C VAL A 28 12.29 -12.40 -22.16
N LEU A 29 11.29 -12.28 -21.30
CA LEU A 29 10.51 -13.40 -20.83
C LEU A 29 9.29 -13.53 -21.74
N SER A 30 9.14 -14.69 -22.36
CA SER A 30 7.94 -15.04 -23.12
C SER A 30 7.20 -16.08 -22.29
N LEU A 31 6.12 -15.68 -21.61
CA LEU A 31 5.28 -16.61 -20.85
C LEU A 31 4.14 -17.06 -21.72
N LEU A 32 3.85 -18.35 -21.78
CA LEU A 32 2.61 -18.81 -22.39
C LEU A 32 1.47 -18.44 -21.43
N ASP A 33 0.51 -17.64 -21.89
CA ASP A 33 -0.73 -17.39 -21.16
C ASP A 33 -1.41 -18.75 -20.89
N PRO A 34 -1.48 -19.22 -19.64
CA PRO A 34 -2.02 -20.55 -19.33
C PRO A 34 -3.51 -20.68 -19.67
N VAL A 35 -4.20 -19.55 -19.88
CA VAL A 35 -5.62 -19.50 -20.24
C VAL A 35 -5.82 -19.54 -21.74
N ARG A 36 -4.93 -18.95 -22.55
CA ARG A 36 -5.12 -18.83 -24.00
C ARG A 36 -4.17 -19.68 -24.84
N TRP A 37 -3.03 -20.16 -24.35
CA TRP A 37 -2.00 -20.94 -25.07
C TRP A 37 -1.54 -20.36 -26.44
N GLN A 38 -2.09 -19.24 -26.91
CA GLN A 38 -1.97 -18.74 -28.28
C GLN A 38 -1.23 -17.41 -28.38
N ARG A 39 -1.02 -16.68 -27.28
CA ARG A 39 -0.23 -15.44 -27.27
C ARG A 39 0.78 -15.46 -26.12
N PRO A 40 2.09 -15.38 -26.41
CA PRO A 40 3.09 -15.21 -25.38
C PRO A 40 2.94 -13.83 -24.73
N LEU A 41 2.91 -13.76 -23.40
CA LEU A 41 3.16 -12.53 -22.66
C LEU A 41 4.64 -12.21 -22.79
N HIS A 42 4.96 -11.05 -23.37
CA HIS A 42 6.33 -10.60 -23.53
C HIS A 42 6.68 -9.58 -22.44
N LEU A 43 7.44 -10.00 -21.43
CA LEU A 43 8.04 -9.06 -20.48
C LEU A 43 9.45 -8.71 -20.96
N GLY A 44 9.62 -7.48 -21.42
CA GLY A 44 10.92 -6.93 -21.80
C GLY A 44 11.57 -6.21 -20.62
N MET A 45 12.60 -6.82 -20.03
CA MET A 45 13.40 -6.19 -19.00
C MET A 45 14.74 -5.73 -19.56
N ARG A 46 15.11 -4.48 -19.30
CA ARG A 46 16.47 -4.00 -19.53
C ARG A 46 17.25 -4.09 -18.22
N LEU A 47 18.46 -4.64 -18.27
CA LEU A 47 19.40 -4.45 -17.17
C LEU A 47 19.66 -2.95 -17.06
N SER A 48 19.47 -2.41 -15.87
CA SER A 48 20.01 -1.10 -15.53
C SER A 48 21.52 -1.14 -15.82
N LYS A 49 22.08 -0.02 -16.30
CA LYS A 49 23.54 0.12 -16.33
C LYS A 49 24.06 -0.19 -14.93
N LYS A 50 25.25 -0.79 -14.83
CA LYS A 50 25.88 -1.16 -13.56
C LYS A 50 25.88 0.08 -12.65
N GLU A 51 24.91 0.16 -11.75
CA GLU A 51 24.76 1.30 -10.86
C GLU A 51 25.89 1.25 -9.83
N THR A 52 26.31 2.42 -9.37
CA THR A 52 27.31 2.57 -8.31
C THR A 52 26.77 2.11 -6.95
N GLN A 53 25.45 2.09 -6.78
CA GLN A 53 24.82 1.69 -5.53
C GLN A 53 24.78 0.17 -5.40
N LYS A 54 25.57 -0.34 -4.44
CA LYS A 54 25.58 -1.74 -4.02
C LYS A 54 24.95 -1.86 -2.65
N TYR A 55 23.73 -2.36 -2.62
CA TYR A 55 23.05 -2.79 -1.41
C TYR A 55 23.72 -4.05 -0.85
N LYS A 56 23.80 -4.17 0.48
CA LYS A 56 24.20 -5.44 1.11
C LYS A 56 23.06 -6.44 1.05
N PHE A 57 21.88 -6.01 1.46
CA PHE A 57 20.68 -6.84 1.53
C PHE A 57 19.52 -6.15 0.86
N ALA A 58 18.86 -6.86 -0.03
CA ALA A 58 17.60 -6.47 -0.59
C ALA A 58 16.54 -7.54 -0.35
N VAL A 59 15.28 -7.14 -0.40
CA VAL A 59 14.15 -8.07 -0.26
C VAL A 59 13.15 -7.89 -1.39
N CYS A 60 12.61 -9.02 -1.83
CA CYS A 60 11.55 -9.15 -2.81
C CYS A 60 10.38 -9.90 -2.14
N PRO A 61 9.31 -9.22 -1.70
CA PRO A 61 8.08 -9.90 -1.30
C PRO A 61 7.40 -10.59 -2.49
N GLN A 62 6.48 -11.53 -2.24
CA GLN A 62 5.46 -11.90 -3.23
C GLN A 62 4.61 -10.66 -3.56
N PRO A 63 3.92 -10.63 -4.71
CA PRO A 63 2.96 -9.58 -5.00
C PRO A 63 1.94 -9.42 -3.88
N LEU A 64 1.80 -8.21 -3.37
CA LEU A 64 0.88 -7.86 -2.31
C LEU A 64 -0.41 -7.26 -2.90
N TYR A 65 -1.46 -7.15 -2.08
CA TYR A 65 -2.74 -6.57 -2.46
C TYR A 65 -3.46 -6.06 -1.21
N ARG A 66 -4.48 -5.20 -1.39
CA ARG A 66 -5.29 -4.63 -0.29
C ARG A 66 -4.47 -4.03 0.87
N LEU A 67 -3.35 -3.41 0.53
CA LEU A 67 -2.39 -2.85 1.47
C LEU A 67 -2.93 -1.65 2.24
N GLU A 68 -3.99 -0.99 1.76
CA GLU A 68 -4.63 0.13 2.43
C GLU A 68 -5.15 -0.26 3.82
N ASN A 69 -5.65 -1.48 3.97
CA ASN A 69 -6.16 -2.02 5.24
C ASN A 69 -5.03 -2.50 6.18
N HIS A 70 -3.81 -2.59 5.67
CA HIS A 70 -2.64 -3.13 6.37
C HIS A 70 -1.46 -2.16 6.40
N ARG A 71 -1.71 -0.88 6.14
CA ARG A 71 -0.67 0.15 6.03
C ARG A 71 0.29 0.18 7.21
N ASP A 72 -0.24 0.30 8.43
CA ASP A 72 0.58 0.39 9.64
C ASP A 72 1.45 -0.85 9.82
N MET A 73 0.87 -2.02 9.55
CA MET A 73 1.55 -3.31 9.64
C MET A 73 2.68 -3.43 8.62
N LEU A 74 2.44 -2.99 7.38
CA LEU A 74 3.44 -2.95 6.32
C LEU A 74 4.59 -2.00 6.67
N GLU A 75 4.29 -0.79 7.17
CA GLU A 75 5.30 0.18 7.58
C GLU A 75 6.14 -0.33 8.79
N GLU A 76 5.50 -0.97 9.78
CA GLU A 76 6.19 -1.68 10.88
C GLU A 76 7.13 -2.77 10.37
N TRP A 77 6.63 -3.60 9.46
CA TRP A 77 7.38 -4.70 8.88
C TRP A 77 8.62 -4.21 8.10
N LEU A 78 8.48 -3.15 7.30
CA LEU A 78 9.61 -2.55 6.57
C LEU A 78 10.66 -1.96 7.52
N ASP A 79 10.23 -1.22 8.54
CA ASP A 79 11.14 -0.60 9.50
C ASP A 79 11.90 -1.64 10.32
N TYR A 80 11.22 -2.71 10.75
CA TYR A 80 11.84 -3.83 11.46
C TYR A 80 13.00 -4.43 10.66
N HIS A 81 12.76 -4.73 9.39
CA HIS A 81 13.75 -5.35 8.54
C HIS A 81 14.88 -4.40 8.13
N ARG A 82 14.57 -3.11 7.98
CA ARG A 82 15.59 -2.07 7.80
C ARG A 82 16.58 -2.05 8.97
N ASP A 83 16.05 -2.13 10.20
CA ASP A 83 16.88 -2.19 11.41
C ASP A 83 17.70 -3.49 11.49
N MET A 84 17.15 -4.60 10.96
CA MET A 84 17.89 -5.86 10.76
C MET A 84 19.01 -5.73 9.72
N GLY A 85 18.89 -4.77 8.80
CA GLY A 85 19.91 -4.43 7.81
C GLY A 85 19.47 -4.56 6.37
N VAL A 86 18.19 -4.82 6.10
CA VAL A 86 17.66 -4.70 4.73
C VAL A 86 17.80 -3.24 4.29
N GLU A 87 18.48 -3.02 3.17
CA GLU A 87 18.78 -1.68 2.68
C GLU A 87 17.80 -1.23 1.60
N HIS A 88 17.16 -2.17 0.91
CA HIS A 88 16.25 -1.86 -0.18
C HIS A 88 15.19 -2.94 -0.41
N TRP A 89 14.02 -2.49 -0.88
CA TRP A 89 12.86 -3.31 -1.18
C TRP A 89 12.40 -3.10 -2.60
N THR A 90 11.91 -4.16 -3.25
CA THR A 90 11.09 -4.01 -4.46
C THR A 90 9.73 -4.61 -4.19
N ILE A 91 8.71 -3.78 -4.04
CA ILE A 91 7.36 -4.22 -3.70
C ILE A 91 6.49 -4.14 -4.94
N TYR A 92 5.91 -5.27 -5.31
CA TYR A 92 4.89 -5.35 -6.35
C TYR A 92 3.53 -5.40 -5.69
N ASP A 93 2.62 -4.60 -6.20
CA ASP A 93 1.26 -4.50 -5.72
C ASP A 93 0.29 -4.80 -6.86
N LEU A 94 -0.67 -5.68 -6.60
CA LEU A 94 -1.61 -6.16 -7.60
C LEU A 94 -2.69 -5.13 -7.93
N ASP A 95 -3.10 -4.30 -6.96
CA ASP A 95 -4.23 -3.37 -7.08
C ASP A 95 -3.85 -1.89 -6.83
N GLY A 96 -2.59 -1.62 -6.48
CA GLY A 96 -2.08 -0.25 -6.30
C GLY A 96 -2.43 0.36 -4.94
N SER A 97 -3.11 -0.39 -4.07
CA SER A 97 -3.47 0.01 -2.71
C SER A 97 -2.32 0.47 -1.82
N GLY A 98 -1.10 0.00 -2.09
CA GLY A 98 0.10 0.34 -1.33
C GLY A 98 0.64 1.75 -1.62
N ALA A 99 0.13 2.44 -2.64
CA ALA A 99 0.69 3.72 -3.08
C ALA A 99 0.80 4.78 -1.97
N PRO A 100 -0.22 5.00 -1.11
CA PRO A 100 -0.13 5.99 -0.05
C PRO A 100 0.94 5.69 1.01
N ALA A 101 1.22 4.41 1.25
CA ALA A 101 2.19 3.94 2.25
C ALA A 101 3.62 3.89 1.71
N LEU A 102 3.78 3.49 0.44
CA LEU A 102 5.09 3.09 -0.10
C LEU A 102 5.72 4.13 -1.03
N SER A 103 4.94 4.95 -1.73
CA SER A 103 5.48 5.83 -2.78
C SER A 103 6.45 6.90 -2.29
N ARG A 104 6.47 7.18 -0.97
CA ARG A 104 7.34 8.20 -0.34
C ARG A 104 8.56 7.60 0.35
N ARG A 105 8.72 6.28 0.35
CA ARG A 105 9.82 5.58 1.03
C ARG A 105 11.03 5.46 0.11
N ALA A 106 12.14 6.08 0.48
CA ALA A 106 13.38 6.03 -0.31
C ALA A 106 14.04 4.65 -0.33
N ASP A 107 13.72 3.79 0.64
CA ASP A 107 14.18 2.40 0.75
C ASP A 107 13.26 1.40 0.02
N VAL A 108 12.20 1.88 -0.63
CA VAL A 108 11.23 1.05 -1.34
C VAL A 108 11.09 1.50 -2.78
N GLU A 109 11.31 0.55 -3.68
CA GLU A 109 10.93 0.67 -5.07
C GLU A 109 9.56 0.02 -5.29
N PHE A 110 8.55 0.85 -5.48
CA PHE A 110 7.16 0.43 -5.51
C PHE A 110 6.63 0.30 -6.95
N HIS A 111 6.01 -0.83 -7.24
CA HIS A 111 5.40 -1.17 -8.52
C HIS A 111 3.88 -1.41 -8.36
N PRO A 112 3.05 -0.36 -8.48
CA PRO A 112 1.60 -0.50 -8.40
C PRO A 112 1.04 -1.20 -9.64
N ASN A 113 -0.08 -1.89 -9.46
CA ASN A 113 -0.84 -2.52 -10.54
C ASN A 113 0.02 -3.45 -11.43
N LEU A 114 0.73 -4.40 -10.81
CA LEU A 114 1.58 -5.37 -11.53
C LEU A 114 0.91 -5.97 -12.78
N PRO A 115 -0.38 -6.39 -12.77
CA PRO A 115 -1.03 -6.89 -13.98
C PRO A 115 -1.01 -5.91 -15.18
N ASN A 116 -1.11 -4.60 -14.92
CA ASN A 116 -1.05 -3.56 -15.95
C ASN A 116 0.38 -3.42 -16.49
N ILE A 117 1.39 -3.54 -15.63
CA ILE A 117 2.81 -3.55 -16.05
C ILE A 117 3.09 -4.72 -17.01
N LEU A 118 2.42 -5.85 -16.79
CA LEU A 118 2.53 -7.04 -17.64
C LEU A 118 1.71 -6.94 -18.93
N GLY A 119 0.92 -5.87 -19.12
CA GLY A 119 0.08 -5.68 -20.30
C GLY A 119 -1.01 -6.73 -20.45
N SER A 120 -1.51 -7.28 -19.34
CA SER A 120 -2.52 -8.34 -19.35
C SER A 120 -3.77 -7.95 -18.56
N PRO A 121 -4.81 -7.42 -19.23
CA PRO A 121 -6.09 -7.07 -18.59
C PRO A 121 -6.71 -8.24 -17.81
N ARG A 122 -6.54 -9.48 -18.28
CA ARG A 122 -7.05 -10.67 -17.58
C ARG A 122 -6.34 -10.98 -16.26
N LEU A 123 -5.03 -10.71 -16.19
CA LEU A 123 -4.32 -10.81 -14.90
C LEU A 123 -4.85 -9.76 -13.92
N ALA A 124 -5.34 -8.62 -14.41
CA ALA A 124 -5.96 -7.58 -13.58
C ALA A 124 -7.37 -7.99 -13.12
N GLU A 125 -8.15 -8.64 -13.99
CA GLU A 125 -9.54 -9.02 -13.71
C GLU A 125 -9.70 -10.22 -12.74
N GLY A 126 -8.76 -11.18 -12.73
CA GLY A 126 -9.01 -12.51 -12.15
C GLY A 126 -8.02 -13.07 -11.14
N ASN A 127 -6.90 -12.39 -10.82
CA ASN A 127 -5.83 -12.99 -10.00
C ASN A 127 -5.46 -12.22 -8.73
N TRP A 128 -6.20 -11.16 -8.38
CA TRP A 128 -6.02 -10.43 -7.12
C TRP A 128 -6.20 -11.34 -5.89
N TRP A 129 -6.96 -12.44 -5.99
CA TRP A 129 -7.13 -13.42 -4.92
C TRP A 129 -6.02 -14.50 -4.84
N ASN A 130 -5.12 -14.60 -5.82
CA ASN A 130 -4.05 -15.60 -5.81
C ASN A 130 -2.70 -15.01 -6.24
N PRO A 131 -2.00 -14.29 -5.35
CA PRO A 131 -0.72 -13.65 -5.65
C PRO A 131 0.37 -14.65 -6.07
N ILE A 132 0.24 -15.92 -5.67
CA ILE A 132 1.19 -17.01 -6.00
C ILE A 132 1.34 -17.17 -7.51
N CYS A 133 0.28 -16.93 -8.29
CA CYS A 133 0.33 -17.02 -9.75
C CYS A 133 1.31 -16.04 -10.40
N LEU A 134 1.54 -14.88 -9.76
CA LEU A 134 2.44 -13.84 -10.25
C LEU A 134 3.75 -13.76 -9.46
N GLU A 135 3.86 -14.50 -8.36
CA GLU A 135 5.04 -14.50 -7.50
C GLU A 135 6.31 -14.88 -8.24
N ALA A 136 6.32 -15.99 -8.98
CA ALA A 136 7.52 -16.42 -9.72
C ALA A 136 8.01 -15.35 -10.71
N LEU A 137 7.09 -14.62 -11.33
CA LEU A 137 7.39 -13.55 -12.27
C LEU A 137 7.95 -12.31 -11.56
N ALA A 138 7.28 -11.86 -10.50
CA ALA A 138 7.72 -10.74 -9.67
C ALA A 138 9.10 -11.00 -9.07
N LEU A 139 9.35 -12.21 -8.55
CA LEU A 139 10.64 -12.62 -8.01
C LEU A 139 11.73 -12.67 -9.08
N THR A 140 11.44 -13.26 -10.24
CA THR A 140 12.38 -13.25 -11.36
C THR A 140 12.77 -11.82 -11.73
N GLN A 141 11.78 -10.93 -11.87
CA GLN A 141 11.99 -9.52 -12.19
C GLN A 141 12.85 -8.85 -11.11
N CYS A 142 12.52 -9.09 -9.85
CA CYS A 142 13.22 -8.52 -8.71
C CYS A 142 14.69 -8.94 -8.64
N PHE A 143 14.98 -10.25 -8.71
CA PHE A 143 16.35 -10.76 -8.72
C PHE A 143 17.15 -10.22 -9.90
N TRP A 144 16.53 -10.13 -11.07
CA TRP A 144 17.17 -9.55 -12.24
C TRP A 144 17.56 -8.08 -12.03
N ARG A 145 16.67 -7.33 -11.39
CA ARG A 145 16.89 -5.92 -11.08
C ARG A 145 18.00 -5.69 -10.06
N TYR A 146 18.26 -6.65 -9.19
CA TYR A 146 19.34 -6.55 -8.20
C TYR A 146 20.69 -7.08 -8.67
N ARG A 147 20.81 -7.62 -9.90
CA ARG A 147 22.11 -8.00 -10.46
C ARG A 147 23.08 -6.83 -10.49
N GLY A 148 24.25 -7.02 -9.91
CA GLY A 148 25.29 -6.02 -9.72
C GLY A 148 24.96 -4.92 -8.71
N ARG A 149 23.75 -4.94 -8.13
CA ARG A 149 23.23 -3.92 -7.20
C ARG A 149 23.03 -4.44 -5.79
N ALA A 150 22.89 -5.75 -5.56
CA ALA A 150 22.80 -6.32 -4.21
C ALA A 150 23.73 -7.51 -4.03
N SER A 151 24.35 -7.64 -2.86
CA SER A 151 25.14 -8.82 -2.51
C SER A 151 24.26 -10.05 -2.26
N LEU A 152 23.08 -9.84 -1.66
CA LEU A 152 22.13 -10.89 -1.34
C LEU A 152 20.70 -10.34 -1.44
N VAL A 153 19.82 -11.11 -2.08
CA VAL A 153 18.40 -10.81 -2.22
C VAL A 153 17.61 -11.91 -1.53
N PHE A 154 16.74 -11.54 -0.59
CA PHE A 154 15.84 -12.48 0.08
C PHE A 154 14.46 -12.46 -0.59
N ASN A 155 13.92 -13.64 -0.89
CA ASN A 155 12.52 -13.79 -1.24
C ASN A 155 11.67 -13.88 0.03
N MET A 156 10.85 -12.88 0.33
CA MET A 156 9.83 -12.99 1.38
C MET A 156 8.47 -13.17 0.72
N HIS A 157 7.53 -13.89 1.29
CA HIS A 157 6.21 -14.03 0.72
C HIS A 157 5.36 -12.83 1.07
N SER A 158 5.20 -12.49 2.35
CA SER A 158 4.30 -11.40 2.75
C SER A 158 4.79 -10.67 3.98
N PHE A 159 4.12 -9.56 4.32
CA PHE A 159 4.41 -8.74 5.48
C PHE A 159 4.02 -9.40 6.83
N ASP A 160 3.71 -10.69 6.79
CA ASP A 160 3.61 -11.56 7.95
C ASP A 160 4.91 -12.29 8.28
N GLU A 161 5.87 -12.37 7.36
CA GLU A 161 7.14 -13.07 7.56
C GLU A 161 8.18 -12.14 8.16
N PHE A 162 8.85 -12.54 9.24
CA PHE A 162 9.87 -11.73 9.89
C PHE A 162 11.18 -12.51 9.97
N LEU A 163 12.27 -11.91 9.52
CA LEU A 163 13.61 -12.44 9.69
C LEU A 163 14.03 -12.29 11.15
N VAL A 164 14.34 -13.39 11.82
CA VAL A 164 14.66 -13.43 13.25
C VAL A 164 15.96 -14.19 13.50
N SER A 165 16.85 -13.62 14.32
CA SER A 165 18.07 -14.29 14.77
C SER A 165 17.87 -14.87 16.17
N ALA A 166 17.91 -16.20 16.34
CA ALA A 166 17.60 -16.82 17.64
C ALA A 166 18.63 -16.50 18.74
N LYS A 167 19.87 -16.13 18.38
CA LYS A 167 20.95 -15.81 19.33
C LYS A 167 21.17 -14.33 19.61
N HIS A 168 20.49 -13.40 18.93
CA HIS A 168 20.87 -11.97 18.98
C HIS A 168 19.69 -11.03 19.17
N ARG A 169 19.75 -10.28 20.28
CA ARG A 169 18.77 -9.27 20.67
C ARG A 169 18.90 -7.94 19.89
N GLN A 170 19.91 -7.75 19.03
CA GLN A 170 20.07 -6.56 18.18
C GLN A 170 20.89 -6.88 16.92
N GLY A 171 20.47 -6.35 15.75
CA GLY A 171 21.24 -6.38 14.49
C GLY A 171 21.43 -7.77 13.86
N GLY A 172 20.47 -8.68 14.06
CA GLY A 172 20.62 -10.12 13.80
C GLY A 172 21.14 -10.48 12.40
N LEU A 173 20.59 -9.90 11.33
CA LEU A 173 21.01 -10.19 9.96
C LEU A 173 22.40 -9.61 9.64
N LYS A 174 22.67 -8.35 10.01
CA LYS A 174 24.01 -7.74 9.89
C LYS A 174 25.07 -8.58 10.60
N ARG A 175 24.77 -9.05 11.82
CA ARG A 175 25.69 -9.86 12.61
C ARG A 175 25.85 -11.27 12.02
N TRP A 176 24.76 -11.90 11.61
CA TRP A 176 24.79 -13.19 10.91
C TRP A 176 25.75 -13.15 9.73
N MET A 177 25.69 -12.10 8.92
CA MET A 177 26.58 -11.95 7.75
C MET A 177 28.00 -11.58 8.11
N SER A 178 28.22 -10.85 9.21
CA SER A 178 29.59 -10.60 9.69
C SER A 178 30.31 -11.86 10.16
N VAL A 179 29.56 -12.85 10.65
CA VAL A 179 30.09 -14.14 11.13
C VAL A 179 30.12 -15.19 10.02
N ASN A 180 29.19 -15.11 9.07
CA ASN A 180 29.12 -15.99 7.92
C ASN A 180 29.61 -15.21 6.70
N SER A 181 30.95 -15.11 6.55
CA SER A 181 31.50 -14.78 5.25
C SER A 181 31.04 -15.89 4.30
N MET A 182 30.04 -15.60 3.47
CA MET A 182 29.69 -16.53 2.41
C MET A 182 30.96 -16.77 1.61
N ASP A 183 31.42 -18.01 1.57
CA ASP A 183 32.46 -18.43 0.64
C ASP A 183 32.06 -17.92 -0.76
N ASN A 184 33.02 -17.54 -1.60
CA ASN A 184 32.74 -16.99 -2.92
C ASN A 184 31.87 -17.92 -3.79
N LEU A 185 31.80 -19.21 -3.43
CA LEU A 185 30.97 -20.24 -4.06
C LEU A 185 29.55 -20.36 -3.48
N ALA A 186 29.29 -19.83 -2.29
CA ALA A 186 28.00 -19.89 -1.63
C ALA A 186 27.10 -18.76 -2.10
N THR A 187 26.15 -19.08 -2.98
CA THR A 187 25.32 -18.07 -3.64
C THR A 187 23.85 -18.21 -3.31
N VAL A 188 23.46 -19.25 -2.57
CA VAL A 188 22.08 -19.54 -2.20
C VAL A 188 22.03 -20.05 -0.76
N VAL A 189 21.18 -19.41 0.04
CA VAL A 189 20.98 -19.62 1.48
C VAL A 189 19.50 -19.93 1.69
N ARG A 190 19.17 -21.09 2.26
CA ARG A 190 17.80 -21.41 2.70
C ARG A 190 17.65 -21.15 4.19
N LEU A 191 16.55 -20.53 4.59
CA LEU A 191 16.25 -20.30 5.99
C LEU A 191 15.20 -21.29 6.51
N PRO A 192 15.28 -21.71 7.78
CA PRO A 192 14.16 -22.38 8.42
C PRO A 192 13.03 -21.39 8.62
N ALA A 193 11.81 -21.80 8.30
CA ALA A 193 10.59 -21.03 8.49
C ALA A 193 9.68 -21.67 9.52
N VAL A 194 9.04 -20.80 10.29
CA VAL A 194 8.24 -21.10 11.45
C VAL A 194 6.90 -20.37 11.29
N ASN A 195 5.80 -21.12 11.30
CA ASN A 195 4.47 -20.50 11.31
C ASN A 195 4.02 -20.18 12.73
N TYR A 196 3.79 -18.90 13.00
CA TYR A 196 3.00 -18.41 14.12
C TYR A 196 1.59 -17.99 13.66
N GLY A 197 0.65 -18.02 14.60
CA GLY A 197 -0.73 -17.63 14.36
C GLY A 197 -1.53 -17.53 15.66
N GLY A 198 -2.84 -17.41 15.53
CA GLY A 198 -3.78 -17.27 16.64
C GLY A 198 -4.60 -15.98 16.57
N SER A 199 -5.62 -15.87 17.42
CA SER A 199 -6.42 -14.66 17.53
C SER A 199 -5.61 -13.52 18.15
N VAL A 200 -5.68 -12.32 17.58
CA VAL A 200 -5.13 -11.11 18.17
C VAL A 200 -5.76 -10.89 19.53
N THR A 201 -4.97 -10.88 20.60
CA THR A 201 -5.50 -10.69 21.96
C THR A 201 -5.61 -9.21 22.33
N GLU A 202 -4.71 -8.36 21.84
CA GLU A 202 -4.62 -6.94 22.20
C GLU A 202 -4.15 -6.10 20.99
N PRO A 203 -5.03 -5.33 20.34
CA PRO A 203 -4.70 -4.58 19.11
C PRO A 203 -3.64 -3.50 19.31
N ASP A 204 -3.48 -3.00 20.54
CA ASP A 204 -2.52 -1.92 20.84
C ASP A 204 -1.09 -2.42 21.10
N THR A 205 -0.87 -3.73 21.19
CA THR A 205 0.46 -4.29 21.39
C THR A 205 1.27 -4.29 20.09
N PRO A 206 2.62 -4.24 20.15
CA PRO A 206 3.48 -4.49 19.00
C PRO A 206 3.07 -5.75 18.25
N LEU A 207 3.10 -5.70 16.92
CA LEU A 207 2.61 -6.75 16.03
C LEU A 207 3.09 -8.16 16.40
N VAL A 208 4.34 -8.25 16.80
CA VAL A 208 5.03 -9.49 17.15
C VAL A 208 4.48 -10.14 18.44
N TRP A 209 3.83 -9.37 19.32
CA TRP A 209 3.20 -9.85 20.55
C TRP A 209 1.72 -10.22 20.37
N ARG A 210 1.11 -9.83 19.24
CA ARG A 210 -0.29 -10.12 18.95
C ARG A 210 -0.55 -11.61 18.70
N PHE A 211 0.48 -12.39 18.37
CA PHE A 211 0.36 -13.79 17.95
C PHE A 211 1.18 -14.71 18.85
N ARG A 212 0.49 -15.52 19.66
CA ARG A 212 1.11 -16.34 20.72
C ARG A 212 1.30 -17.83 20.35
N ARG A 213 0.79 -18.31 19.21
CA ARG A 213 0.81 -19.75 18.86
C ARG A 213 1.80 -20.01 17.73
N HIS A 214 2.46 -21.17 17.73
CA HIS A 214 3.30 -21.67 16.62
C HIS A 214 2.89 -23.10 16.27
N THR A 215 2.84 -23.44 14.99
CA THR A 215 2.55 -24.79 14.45
C THR A 215 3.57 -25.91 14.76
N GLY A 216 4.69 -25.64 15.44
CA GLY A 216 5.80 -26.57 15.71
C GLY A 216 6.56 -27.15 14.51
N ARG A 217 6.08 -26.92 13.27
CA ARG A 217 6.70 -27.47 12.05
C ARG A 217 7.68 -26.46 11.46
N LEU A 218 8.95 -26.83 11.46
CA LEU A 218 9.95 -26.20 10.61
C LEU A 218 9.74 -26.67 9.18
N TYR A 219 9.58 -25.73 8.27
CA TYR A 219 9.71 -25.98 6.84
C TYR A 219 10.80 -25.07 6.29
N TRP A 220 11.35 -25.42 5.14
CA TRP A 220 12.37 -24.61 4.51
C TRP A 220 11.67 -23.67 3.54
N HIS A 221 11.74 -22.39 3.85
CA HIS A 221 11.11 -21.32 3.10
C HIS A 221 12.10 -20.17 3.03
N ILE A 222 11.99 -19.38 1.98
CA ILE A 222 12.83 -18.22 1.74
C ILE A 222 14.28 -18.55 1.47
N VAL A 223 14.67 -18.08 0.29
CA VAL A 223 16.02 -18.16 -0.21
C VAL A 223 16.61 -16.75 -0.22
N GLY A 224 17.73 -16.57 0.48
CA GLY A 224 18.68 -15.50 0.19
C GLY A 224 19.56 -15.97 -0.95
N ALA A 225 19.59 -15.28 -2.09
CA ALA A 225 20.54 -15.62 -3.14
C ALA A 225 21.29 -14.41 -3.70
N ASN A 226 22.54 -14.63 -4.07
CA ASN A 226 23.35 -13.65 -4.77
C ASN A 226 22.80 -13.56 -6.21
N PRO A 227 22.20 -12.42 -6.61
CA PRO A 227 21.53 -12.30 -7.89
C PRO A 227 22.49 -12.48 -9.09
N ASP A 228 23.79 -12.24 -8.89
CA ASP A 228 24.82 -12.36 -9.94
C ASP A 228 25.18 -13.79 -10.29
N HIS A 229 24.88 -14.75 -9.39
CA HIS A 229 25.30 -16.15 -9.52
C HIS A 229 24.15 -17.13 -9.38
N VAL A 230 22.93 -16.67 -9.66
CA VAL A 230 21.72 -17.48 -9.67
C VAL A 230 21.22 -17.66 -11.10
N LEU A 231 20.97 -18.92 -11.47
CA LEU A 231 20.47 -19.35 -12.77
C LEU A 231 18.95 -19.29 -12.86
N SER A 232 18.25 -19.58 -11.77
CA SER A 232 16.79 -19.55 -11.70
C SER A 232 16.35 -19.32 -10.26
N VAL A 233 15.20 -18.68 -10.09
CA VAL A 233 14.55 -18.47 -8.80
C VAL A 233 13.08 -18.81 -8.96
N ASN A 234 12.51 -19.47 -7.96
CA ASN A 234 11.07 -19.64 -7.79
C ASN A 234 10.70 -19.34 -6.33
N THR A 235 9.43 -19.53 -6.00
CA THR A 235 8.84 -19.22 -4.69
C THR A 235 9.59 -19.87 -3.53
N THR A 236 10.14 -21.07 -3.71
CA THR A 236 10.75 -21.85 -2.61
C THR A 236 12.22 -22.21 -2.83
N ASN A 237 12.77 -21.95 -4.02
CA ASN A 237 14.08 -22.43 -4.45
C ASN A 237 14.81 -21.40 -5.32
N ALA A 238 16.14 -21.39 -5.20
CA ALA A 238 16.99 -20.77 -6.19
C ALA A 238 18.10 -21.73 -6.60
N TRP A 239 18.42 -21.73 -7.88
CA TRP A 239 19.40 -22.61 -8.51
C TRP A 239 20.66 -21.82 -8.81
N PRO A 240 21.82 -22.16 -8.22
CA PRO A 240 23.06 -21.45 -8.49
C PRO A 240 23.59 -21.74 -9.90
N GLU A 241 24.32 -20.78 -10.49
CA GLU A 241 25.11 -21.01 -11.71
C GLU A 241 26.37 -21.82 -11.38
N PRO A 242 26.71 -22.92 -12.09
CA PRO A 242 27.97 -23.63 -11.86
C PRO A 242 29.20 -22.70 -11.98
N PRO A 243 30.26 -22.86 -11.15
CA PRO A 243 30.48 -23.90 -10.14
C PRO A 243 29.91 -23.56 -8.75
N HIS A 244 29.09 -22.53 -8.63
CA HIS A 244 28.54 -22.10 -7.35
C HIS A 244 27.57 -23.15 -6.79
N LYS A 245 27.47 -23.19 -5.46
CA LYS A 245 26.72 -24.21 -4.72
C LYS A 245 25.66 -23.57 -3.84
N GLN A 246 24.58 -24.33 -3.64
CA GLN A 246 23.61 -24.03 -2.61
C GLN A 246 24.16 -24.49 -1.26
N LEU A 247 24.28 -23.59 -0.30
CA LEU A 247 24.53 -23.98 1.08
C LEU A 247 23.20 -24.42 1.70
N GLN A 248 22.94 -25.72 1.65
CA GLN A 248 21.91 -26.33 2.48
C GLN A 248 22.55 -26.68 3.81
N PHE A 249 22.59 -25.75 4.77
CA PHE A 249 22.63 -26.07 6.21
C PHE A 249 22.72 -24.76 7.01
N PHE A 250 21.67 -24.48 7.79
CA PHE A 250 21.79 -23.57 8.93
C PHE A 250 21.26 -24.29 10.16
N GLN A 251 21.97 -24.14 11.28
CA GLN A 251 21.36 -24.44 12.57
C GLN A 251 20.15 -23.50 12.74
N PRO A 252 18.94 -24.02 13.04
CA PRO A 252 17.73 -23.22 13.21
C PRO A 252 17.87 -22.05 14.19
N ASP A 253 18.88 -22.11 15.05
CA ASP A 253 19.17 -21.14 16.10
C ASP A 253 19.98 -19.92 15.63
N VAL A 254 20.34 -19.82 14.35
CA VAL A 254 21.16 -18.70 13.85
C VAL A 254 20.31 -17.62 13.19
N LEU A 255 19.58 -17.97 12.14
CA LEU A 255 18.66 -17.08 11.43
C LEU A 255 17.50 -17.91 10.91
N ARG A 256 16.27 -17.41 11.09
CA ARG A 256 15.02 -18.05 10.68
C ARG A 256 13.99 -17.03 10.24
N VAL A 257 12.93 -17.53 9.61
CA VAL A 257 11.77 -16.77 9.18
C VAL A 257 10.62 -17.16 10.07
N ASN A 258 9.91 -16.17 10.60
CA ASN A 258 8.76 -16.39 11.46
C ASN A 258 7.53 -15.73 10.84
N HIS A 259 6.49 -16.47 10.49
CA HIS A 259 5.20 -15.92 10.05
C HIS A 259 4.40 -15.53 11.28
N TYR A 260 4.11 -14.25 11.51
CA TYR A 260 3.33 -13.83 12.67
C TYR A 260 1.85 -13.67 12.39
N ILE A 261 1.50 -13.20 11.20
CA ILE A 261 0.14 -12.77 10.88
C ILE A 261 -0.41 -13.68 9.81
N ASP A 262 -1.71 -13.92 9.84
CA ASP A 262 -2.37 -14.49 8.67
C ASP A 262 -2.86 -13.37 7.73
N ALA A 263 -1.92 -12.58 7.23
CA ALA A 263 -2.22 -11.31 6.55
C ALA A 263 -2.97 -11.52 5.23
N LEU A 264 -2.84 -12.70 4.63
CA LEU A 264 -3.51 -13.07 3.38
C LEU A 264 -4.73 -14.00 3.60
N GLY A 265 -5.13 -14.20 4.86
CA GLY A 265 -6.26 -15.03 5.27
C GLY A 265 -5.89 -16.48 5.62
N ALA A 266 -6.64 -17.06 6.57
CA ALA A 266 -6.45 -18.40 7.18
C ALA A 266 -5.65 -19.44 6.33
N ARG A 267 -4.33 -19.50 6.48
CA ARG A 267 -3.45 -20.50 5.84
C ARG A 267 -3.64 -21.91 6.42
N ASP A 268 -4.13 -22.04 7.66
CA ASP A 268 -4.52 -23.32 8.27
C ASP A 268 -5.75 -23.12 9.18
N GLN A 269 -6.83 -23.88 8.95
CA GLN A 269 -8.07 -23.79 9.73
C GLN A 269 -8.00 -24.52 11.08
N ARG A 270 -6.91 -25.24 11.37
CA ARG A 270 -6.74 -26.00 12.61
C ARG A 270 -6.20 -25.11 13.73
N LYS A 271 -7.12 -24.54 14.52
CA LYS A 271 -6.86 -23.50 15.53
C LYS A 271 -6.35 -24.05 16.87
N ASP A 272 -6.38 -25.35 17.08
CA ASP A 272 -6.46 -25.99 18.39
C ASP A 272 -5.18 -26.71 18.84
N GLN A 273 -4.06 -26.52 18.16
CA GLN A 273 -2.81 -27.17 18.58
C GLN A 273 -1.63 -26.20 18.68
N PHE A 274 -1.01 -26.25 19.87
CA PHE A 274 0.38 -25.86 20.18
C PHE A 274 0.68 -24.41 20.62
N VAL A 275 1.43 -24.30 21.73
CA VAL A 275 1.83 -23.06 22.44
C VAL A 275 3.35 -23.09 22.61
N HIS A 276 4.04 -21.99 22.27
CA HIS A 276 5.45 -21.78 22.62
C HIS A 276 5.54 -21.13 24.02
N GLN A 277 6.43 -21.60 24.88
CA GLN A 277 6.47 -21.19 26.29
C GLN A 277 7.07 -19.79 26.54
N ASP A 278 7.83 -19.22 25.58
CA ASP A 278 8.47 -17.90 25.78
C ASP A 278 8.68 -17.09 24.47
N PRO A 279 7.67 -16.35 23.98
CA PRO A 279 7.81 -15.44 22.83
C PRO A 279 8.65 -14.18 23.13
N GLU A 280 8.77 -13.78 24.41
CA GLU A 280 9.49 -12.58 24.82
C GLU A 280 11.01 -12.71 24.59
N GLN A 281 11.60 -13.88 24.81
CA GLN A 281 13.05 -14.06 24.61
C GLN A 281 13.52 -13.91 23.16
N VAL A 282 12.69 -14.32 22.20
CA VAL A 282 13.06 -14.30 20.78
C VAL A 282 12.81 -12.90 20.17
N LEU A 283 11.84 -12.16 20.71
CA LEU A 283 11.23 -11.02 20.03
C LEU A 283 11.04 -9.77 20.88
N GLY A 284 11.31 -9.81 22.18
CA GLY A 284 11.10 -8.68 23.07
C GLY A 284 11.83 -7.42 22.61
N TRP A 285 13.04 -7.59 22.03
CA TRP A 285 13.79 -6.47 21.45
C TRP A 285 13.11 -5.88 20.20
N ALA A 286 12.55 -6.75 19.34
CA ALA A 286 11.87 -6.36 18.10
C ALA A 286 10.60 -5.58 18.43
N ALA A 287 9.83 -6.08 19.41
CA ALA A 287 8.61 -5.46 19.86
C ALA A 287 8.85 -4.08 20.50
N GLN A 288 9.90 -3.93 21.32
CA GLN A 288 10.27 -2.62 21.87
C GLN A 288 10.64 -1.62 20.77
N ARG A 289 11.41 -2.04 19.76
CA ARG A 289 11.77 -1.18 18.63
C ARG A 289 10.60 -0.84 17.74
N LEU A 290 9.72 -1.80 17.47
CA LEU A 290 8.47 -1.58 16.75
C LEU A 290 7.56 -0.60 17.50
N GLN A 291 7.45 -0.72 18.83
CA GLN A 291 6.72 0.23 19.67
C GLN A 291 7.30 1.63 19.56
N GLN A 292 8.63 1.76 19.62
CA GLN A 292 9.31 3.04 19.46
C GLN A 292 9.05 3.65 18.07
N SER A 293 9.21 2.88 16.99
CA SER A 293 8.95 3.36 15.63
C SER A 293 7.49 3.79 15.46
N ARG A 294 6.54 3.02 16.02
CA ARG A 294 5.12 3.39 16.04
C ARG A 294 4.89 4.71 16.76
N GLN A 295 5.46 4.89 17.96
CA GLN A 295 5.38 6.15 18.72
C GLN A 295 5.99 7.33 17.97
N GLU A 296 7.14 7.15 17.31
CA GLU A 296 7.80 8.17 16.50
C GLU A 296 6.94 8.57 15.30
N ARG A 297 6.32 7.60 14.60
CA ARG A 297 5.41 7.86 13.48
C ARG A 297 4.14 8.56 13.93
N THR A 298 3.50 8.09 15.00
CA THR A 298 2.34 8.77 15.59
C THR A 298 2.71 10.20 15.95
N SER A 299 3.85 10.43 16.62
CA SER A 299 4.30 11.77 16.98
C SER A 299 4.57 12.66 15.76
N ARG A 300 5.16 12.11 14.68
CA ARG A 300 5.40 12.84 13.43
C ARG A 300 4.09 13.17 12.72
N ARG A 301 3.16 12.23 12.68
CA ARG A 301 1.81 12.41 12.11
C ARG A 301 1.03 13.46 12.89
N ASP A 302 1.03 13.37 14.22
CA ASP A 302 0.40 14.34 15.11
C ASP A 302 0.97 15.74 14.88
N ARG A 303 2.30 15.86 14.73
CA ARG A 303 2.95 17.13 14.42
C ARG A 303 2.54 17.66 13.03
N GLN A 304 2.50 16.80 12.02
CA GLN A 304 2.07 17.18 10.67
C GLN A 304 0.61 17.62 10.66
N LEU A 305 -0.28 16.87 11.30
CA LEU A 305 -1.69 17.21 11.45
C LEU A 305 -1.88 18.49 12.24
N ARG A 306 -1.15 18.71 13.34
CA ARG A 306 -1.16 20.00 14.06
C ARG A 306 -0.69 21.15 13.17
N ASN A 307 0.34 20.95 12.36
CA ASN A 307 0.85 21.99 11.46
C ASN A 307 -0.12 22.31 10.31
N THR A 308 -0.79 21.29 9.75
CA THR A 308 -1.73 21.46 8.63
C THR A 308 -3.11 21.88 9.09
N ALA A 309 -3.67 21.20 10.09
CA ALA A 309 -5.02 21.40 10.59
C ALA A 309 -5.10 22.40 11.73
N GLY A 310 -4.00 22.72 12.43
CA GLY A 310 -3.99 23.71 13.51
C GLY A 310 -4.46 25.10 13.05
N PRO A 311 -3.97 25.64 11.92
CA PRO A 311 -4.47 26.89 11.38
C PRO A 311 -5.95 26.84 10.98
N LEU A 312 -6.42 25.70 10.44
CA LEU A 312 -7.82 25.49 10.05
C LEU A 312 -8.74 25.42 11.28
N LEU A 313 -8.37 24.63 12.29
CA LEU A 313 -9.09 24.52 13.54
C LEU A 313 -9.12 25.87 14.27
N ALA A 314 -7.99 26.59 14.31
CA ALA A 314 -7.94 27.93 14.89
C ALA A 314 -8.80 28.94 14.12
N ALA A 315 -8.90 28.82 12.79
CA ALA A 315 -9.80 29.65 11.99
C ALA A 315 -11.28 29.30 12.24
N ALA A 316 -11.62 28.01 12.35
CA ALA A 316 -12.97 27.56 12.66
C ALA A 316 -13.41 28.00 14.07
N LEU A 317 -12.55 27.84 15.08
CA LEU A 317 -12.81 28.31 16.45
C LEU A 317 -12.99 29.83 16.50
N ARG A 318 -12.14 30.60 15.80
CA ARG A 318 -12.32 32.06 15.67
C ARG A 318 -13.63 32.44 14.99
N ALA A 319 -14.01 31.74 13.92
CA ALA A 319 -15.27 31.98 13.22
C ALA A 319 -16.51 31.64 14.08
N ALA A 320 -16.36 30.71 15.03
CA ALA A 320 -17.38 30.34 16.00
C ALA A 320 -17.36 31.20 17.28
N GLU A 321 -16.52 32.22 17.36
CA GLU A 321 -16.30 33.05 18.56
C GLU A 321 -15.87 32.22 19.80
N LEU A 322 -15.25 31.06 19.57
CA LEU A 322 -14.71 30.19 20.62
C LEU A 322 -13.22 30.50 20.83
N GLU A 323 -12.77 30.47 22.09
CA GLU A 323 -11.35 30.69 22.36
C GLU A 323 -10.50 29.57 21.73
N PRO A 324 -9.44 29.93 20.97
CA PRO A 324 -8.62 28.98 20.23
C PRO A 324 -7.59 28.29 21.13
N GLU A 325 -7.96 27.84 22.31
CA GLU A 325 -7.09 26.97 23.10
C GLU A 325 -7.32 25.52 22.69
N VAL A 326 -6.56 25.07 21.69
CA VAL A 326 -6.38 23.63 21.44
C VAL A 326 -5.58 23.09 22.62
N PRO A 327 -6.13 22.24 23.49
CA PRO A 327 -5.41 21.78 24.67
C PRO A 327 -4.13 21.08 24.24
N GLU A 328 -2.96 21.57 24.68
CA GLU A 328 -1.67 20.94 24.39
C GLU A 328 -1.67 19.44 24.76
N GLN A 329 -2.48 19.09 25.76
CA GLN A 329 -2.60 17.79 26.40
C GLN A 329 -3.59 16.82 25.73
N ALA A 330 -4.19 17.13 24.57
CA ALA A 330 -5.00 16.17 23.83
C ALA A 330 -4.09 15.01 23.34
N ARG A 331 -3.90 13.99 24.19
CA ARG A 331 -3.04 12.82 23.94
C ARG A 331 -3.44 12.00 22.70
N ASN A 332 -4.61 12.28 22.14
CA ASN A 332 -5.19 11.61 20.98
C ASN A 332 -5.62 12.60 19.89
N PHE A 333 -4.93 13.74 19.75
CA PHE A 333 -5.27 14.75 18.75
C PHE A 333 -5.33 14.17 17.32
N SER A 334 -4.45 13.21 16.94
CA SER A 334 -4.60 12.55 15.63
C SER A 334 -5.71 11.53 15.56
N ALA A 335 -6.14 10.87 16.65
CA ALA A 335 -7.32 10.01 16.57
C ALA A 335 -8.61 10.84 16.43
N LEU A 336 -8.67 11.98 17.11
CA LEU A 336 -9.78 12.95 16.99
C LEU A 336 -9.81 13.58 15.60
N LEU A 337 -8.65 13.99 15.08
CA LEU A 337 -8.55 14.50 13.71
C LEU A 337 -8.75 13.40 12.67
N ASP A 338 -8.22 12.18 12.83
CA ASP A 338 -8.46 11.07 11.89
C ASP A 338 -9.95 10.69 11.89
N ALA A 339 -10.61 10.65 13.06
CA ALA A 339 -12.05 10.45 13.14
C ALA A 339 -12.80 11.58 12.43
N ALA A 340 -12.39 12.84 12.65
CA ALA A 340 -12.98 13.99 11.96
C ALA A 340 -12.73 13.91 10.43
N PHE A 341 -11.49 13.74 9.97
CA PHE A 341 -11.07 13.62 8.56
C PHE A 341 -11.65 12.41 7.84
N ASN A 342 -11.82 11.28 8.52
CA ASN A 342 -12.49 10.10 7.95
C ASN A 342 -14.02 10.25 7.97
N SER A 343 -14.57 11.12 8.81
CA SER A 343 -15.99 11.52 8.78
C SER A 343 -16.28 12.65 7.78
N MET A 344 -15.25 13.36 7.30
CA MET A 344 -15.38 14.37 6.25
C MET A 344 -15.82 13.71 4.94
N SER A 345 -16.74 14.34 4.21
CA SER A 345 -17.05 13.87 2.87
C SER A 345 -15.84 14.04 1.93
N PRO A 346 -15.72 13.22 0.87
CA PRO A 346 -14.70 13.43 -0.17
C PRO A 346 -14.69 14.86 -0.74
N ALA A 347 -15.87 15.47 -0.90
CA ALA A 347 -16.01 16.86 -1.35
C ALA A 347 -15.36 17.85 -0.38
N LEU A 348 -15.46 17.60 0.93
CA LEU A 348 -14.82 18.42 1.95
C LEU A 348 -13.29 18.30 1.90
N ARG A 349 -12.78 17.08 1.70
CA ARG A 349 -11.33 16.85 1.56
C ARG A 349 -10.76 17.58 0.35
N VAL A 350 -11.51 17.64 -0.75
CA VAL A 350 -11.14 18.42 -1.94
C VAL A 350 -11.21 19.91 -1.66
N ALA A 351 -12.27 20.40 -1.02
CA ALA A 351 -12.43 21.81 -0.68
C ALA A 351 -11.30 22.34 0.23
N PHE A 352 -10.81 21.51 1.15
CA PHE A 352 -9.66 21.84 2.01
C PHE A 352 -8.28 21.55 1.39
N ARG A 353 -8.24 21.08 0.13
CA ARG A 353 -7.00 20.71 -0.58
C ARG A 353 -6.18 19.66 0.20
N VAL A 354 -6.87 18.74 0.87
CA VAL A 354 -6.27 17.61 1.59
C VAL A 354 -6.59 16.26 0.94
N ALA A 355 -7.43 16.26 -0.10
CA ALA A 355 -7.68 15.09 -0.94
C ALA A 355 -6.44 14.69 -1.76
N GLU A 356 -6.35 13.40 -2.07
CA GLU A 356 -5.35 12.92 -3.05
C GLU A 356 -5.75 13.35 -4.48
N PRO A 357 -4.80 13.50 -5.42
CA PRO A 357 -5.10 13.96 -6.78
C PRO A 357 -6.20 13.16 -7.49
N ALA A 358 -6.24 11.84 -7.28
CA ALA A 358 -7.27 10.97 -7.87
C ALA A 358 -8.66 11.22 -7.26
N GLU A 359 -8.72 11.58 -5.98
CA GLU A 359 -9.96 11.93 -5.29
C GLU A 359 -10.46 13.31 -5.73
N GLU A 360 -9.57 14.30 -5.86
CA GLU A 360 -9.91 15.60 -6.44
C GLU A 360 -10.42 15.49 -7.88
N GLU A 361 -9.74 14.71 -8.73
CA GLU A 361 -10.19 14.46 -10.10
C GLU A 361 -11.58 13.82 -10.12
N HIS A 362 -11.83 12.84 -9.25
CA HIS A 362 -13.12 12.19 -9.15
C HIS A 362 -14.24 13.16 -8.72
N VAL A 363 -14.02 13.95 -7.67
CA VAL A 363 -15.01 14.93 -7.18
C VAL A 363 -15.30 16.00 -8.23
N ARG A 364 -14.26 16.58 -8.85
CA ARG A 364 -14.44 17.59 -9.90
C ARG A 364 -15.16 17.01 -11.12
N LYS A 365 -14.86 15.76 -11.48
CA LYS A 365 -15.61 15.06 -12.53
C LYS A 365 -17.09 14.93 -12.17
N VAL A 366 -17.43 14.52 -10.95
CA VAL A 366 -18.82 14.43 -10.49
C VAL A 366 -19.51 15.80 -10.53
N LEU A 367 -18.86 16.85 -10.02
CA LEU A 367 -19.41 18.21 -10.06
C LEU A 367 -19.64 18.72 -11.49
N GLY A 368 -18.69 18.45 -12.38
CA GLY A 368 -18.79 18.81 -13.80
C GLY A 368 -19.84 18.03 -14.59
N ASP A 369 -20.02 16.74 -14.28
CA ASP A 369 -21.10 15.93 -14.83
C ASP A 369 -22.47 16.48 -14.33
N GLY A 370 -22.55 16.96 -13.08
CA GLY A 370 -23.71 17.67 -12.54
C GLY A 370 -24.00 18.99 -13.24
N PHE A 371 -22.97 19.82 -13.44
CA PHE A 371 -23.07 21.07 -14.23
C PHE A 371 -23.66 20.81 -15.61
N THR A 372 -23.13 19.82 -16.33
CA THR A 372 -23.58 19.45 -17.68
C THR A 372 -25.05 19.00 -17.70
N SER A 373 -25.54 18.43 -16.59
CA SER A 373 -26.95 18.04 -16.46
C SER A 373 -27.87 19.24 -16.19
N CYS A 374 -27.37 20.29 -15.52
CA CYS A 374 -28.13 21.50 -15.23
C CYS A 374 -28.11 22.50 -16.41
N ASP A 375 -27.09 22.44 -17.28
CA ASP A 375 -26.91 23.29 -18.47
C ASP A 375 -27.79 22.76 -19.61
N THR A 376 -29.05 23.19 -19.62
CA THR A 376 -30.08 22.62 -20.49
C THR A 376 -29.99 23.13 -21.93
N ASP A 377 -29.48 24.35 -22.12
CA ASP A 377 -29.28 24.94 -23.43
C ASP A 377 -27.87 24.70 -24.02
N GLN A 378 -26.98 24.07 -23.25
CA GLN A 378 -25.61 23.67 -23.62
C GLN A 378 -24.71 24.85 -23.97
N ASP A 379 -24.93 26.01 -23.34
CA ASP A 379 -24.15 27.21 -23.58
C ASP A 379 -22.87 27.32 -22.73
N ASN A 380 -22.58 26.28 -21.94
CA ASN A 380 -21.46 26.17 -20.98
C ASN A 380 -21.53 27.20 -19.84
N THR A 381 -22.72 27.74 -19.56
CA THR A 381 -23.01 28.52 -18.37
C THR A 381 -24.34 28.09 -17.75
N LEU A 382 -24.54 28.33 -16.45
CA LEU A 382 -25.84 28.14 -15.82
C LEU A 382 -26.48 29.49 -15.58
N SER A 383 -27.65 29.69 -16.17
CA SER A 383 -28.53 30.78 -15.81
C SER A 383 -29.21 30.53 -14.45
N LEU A 384 -29.70 31.59 -13.79
CA LEU A 384 -30.46 31.43 -12.54
C LEU A 384 -31.69 30.50 -12.69
N PRO A 385 -32.50 30.57 -13.78
CA PRO A 385 -33.59 29.62 -13.99
C PRO A 385 -33.13 28.17 -14.09
N GLU A 386 -32.04 27.89 -14.79
CA GLU A 386 -31.47 26.55 -14.90
C GLU A 386 -30.96 26.04 -13.56
N PHE A 387 -30.24 26.88 -12.81
CA PHE A 387 -29.80 26.55 -11.46
C PHE A 387 -30.99 26.26 -10.53
N GLN A 388 -32.07 27.05 -10.61
CA GLN A 388 -33.28 26.84 -9.82
C GLN A 388 -33.99 25.54 -10.20
N ALA A 389 -34.18 25.29 -11.49
CA ALA A 389 -34.76 24.05 -11.99
C ALA A 389 -33.93 22.84 -11.59
N CYS A 390 -32.60 22.97 -11.61
CA CYS A 390 -31.71 21.95 -11.12
C CYS A 390 -31.92 21.77 -9.62
N ALA A 391 -31.89 22.82 -8.79
CA ALA A 391 -32.01 22.75 -7.33
C ALA A 391 -33.35 22.21 -6.78
N GLU A 392 -34.40 22.12 -7.60
CA GLU A 392 -35.68 21.54 -7.19
C GLU A 392 -35.60 20.01 -7.04
N PRO A 393 -36.28 19.39 -6.05
CA PRO A 393 -36.17 17.95 -5.80
C PRO A 393 -36.49 17.06 -7.00
N HIS A 394 -37.31 17.55 -7.95
CA HIS A 394 -37.75 16.81 -9.12
C HIS A 394 -36.78 16.97 -10.31
N GLY A 395 -35.90 17.98 -10.28
CA GLY A 395 -34.85 18.19 -11.28
C GLY A 395 -33.70 17.17 -11.19
N TRP A 396 -33.48 16.58 -10.00
CA TRP A 396 -32.40 15.61 -9.76
C TRP A 396 -32.78 14.15 -10.07
N ASP A 397 -34.08 13.82 -10.18
CA ASP A 397 -34.58 12.45 -10.02
C ASP A 397 -34.42 11.56 -11.29
N ALA A 398 -34.15 12.15 -12.46
CA ALA A 398 -34.06 11.41 -13.73
C ALA A 398 -32.63 11.00 -14.14
N HIS A 399 -31.61 11.80 -13.80
CA HIS A 399 -30.23 11.59 -14.29
C HIS A 399 -29.26 11.04 -13.24
N LEU A 400 -29.60 11.09 -11.94
CA LEU A 400 -28.64 10.91 -10.84
C LEU A 400 -28.91 9.70 -9.94
N GLN A 401 -29.81 8.79 -10.35
CA GLN A 401 -29.94 7.45 -9.72
C GLN A 401 -28.70 6.55 -9.93
N ARG A 402 -27.62 7.05 -10.53
CA ARG A 402 -26.30 6.41 -10.53
C ARG A 402 -25.63 6.69 -9.17
N ARG A 403 -25.18 5.63 -8.50
CA ARG A 403 -24.65 5.60 -7.12
C ARG A 403 -23.67 6.72 -6.75
N ASP A 404 -22.94 7.28 -7.72
CA ASP A 404 -21.86 8.23 -7.48
C ASP A 404 -22.34 9.68 -7.21
N PHE A 405 -23.60 10.01 -7.52
CA PHE A 405 -24.14 11.37 -7.35
C PHE A 405 -24.95 11.58 -6.08
N HIS A 406 -25.23 10.51 -5.34
CA HIS A 406 -26.17 10.56 -4.23
C HIS A 406 -25.75 11.56 -3.14
N TYR A 407 -24.44 11.69 -2.88
CA TYR A 407 -23.92 12.58 -1.84
C TYR A 407 -23.96 14.07 -2.22
N VAL A 408 -23.61 14.43 -3.45
CA VAL A 408 -23.65 15.82 -3.93
C VAL A 408 -25.11 16.27 -4.13
N GLY A 409 -25.96 15.39 -4.65
CA GLY A 409 -27.39 15.66 -4.81
C GLY A 409 -28.11 15.85 -3.48
N LEU A 410 -27.92 14.94 -2.51
CA LEU A 410 -28.47 15.09 -1.15
C LEU A 410 -27.95 16.36 -0.46
N PHE A 411 -26.67 16.69 -0.66
CA PHE A 411 -26.05 17.89 -0.10
C PHE A 411 -26.75 19.17 -0.64
N LEU A 412 -26.86 19.31 -1.96
CA LEU A 412 -27.50 20.47 -2.58
C LEU A 412 -29.00 20.53 -2.27
N LEU A 413 -29.69 19.39 -2.19
CA LEU A 413 -31.08 19.29 -1.75
C LEU A 413 -31.27 19.77 -0.31
N THR A 414 -30.41 19.32 0.60
CA THR A 414 -30.46 19.73 2.02
C THR A 414 -30.22 21.23 2.15
N TRP A 415 -29.34 21.81 1.35
CA TRP A 415 -29.05 23.24 1.39
C TRP A 415 -30.10 24.11 0.69
N ALA A 416 -30.61 23.67 -0.47
CA ALA A 416 -31.70 24.34 -1.18
C ALA A 416 -32.98 24.41 -0.33
N SER A 417 -33.14 23.47 0.61
CA SER A 417 -34.23 23.50 1.60
C SER A 417 -34.06 24.56 2.70
N GLN A 418 -32.84 25.07 2.93
CA GLN A 418 -32.51 26.02 3.99
C GLN A 418 -32.18 27.42 3.47
N VAL A 419 -31.67 27.53 2.25
CA VAL A 419 -31.24 28.79 1.64
C VAL A 419 -31.89 28.94 0.26
N PRO A 420 -32.52 30.09 -0.07
CA PRO A 420 -33.11 30.31 -1.38
C PRO A 420 -32.07 30.12 -2.49
N ALA A 421 -32.42 29.36 -3.54
CA ALA A 421 -31.54 29.08 -4.68
C ALA A 421 -30.91 30.34 -5.31
N LYS A 422 -31.60 31.48 -5.26
CA LYS A 422 -31.07 32.77 -5.72
C LYS A 422 -29.87 33.26 -4.89
N SER A 423 -29.91 33.08 -3.57
CA SER A 423 -28.82 33.48 -2.67
C SER A 423 -27.60 32.58 -2.87
N LEU A 424 -27.85 31.28 -3.08
CA LEU A 424 -26.84 30.30 -3.47
C LEU A 424 -26.14 30.68 -4.76
N PHE A 425 -26.92 30.87 -5.83
CA PHE A 425 -26.43 31.27 -7.14
C PHE A 425 -25.56 32.53 -7.06
N SER A 426 -26.05 33.56 -6.36
CA SER A 426 -25.33 34.82 -6.18
C SER A 426 -24.04 34.68 -5.35
N GLY A 427 -23.96 33.67 -4.47
CA GLY A 427 -22.77 33.38 -3.67
C GLY A 427 -21.71 32.55 -4.41
N MET A 428 -22.12 31.83 -5.46
CA MET A 428 -21.25 31.07 -6.36
C MET A 428 -20.73 31.92 -7.52
N ASP A 429 -21.48 32.96 -7.91
CA ASP A 429 -21.12 33.89 -8.98
C ASP A 429 -19.99 34.83 -8.51
N VAL A 430 -18.75 34.49 -8.87
CA VAL A 430 -17.55 35.25 -8.47
C VAL A 430 -17.42 36.53 -9.32
N GLN A 431 -18.09 36.59 -10.47
CA GLN A 431 -18.17 37.77 -11.34
C GLN A 431 -19.64 38.20 -11.56
N PRO A 432 -20.28 38.84 -10.56
CA PRO A 432 -21.73 39.07 -10.48
C PRO A 432 -22.38 39.81 -11.67
N SER A 433 -21.58 40.33 -12.58
CA SER A 433 -21.98 41.16 -13.71
C SER A 433 -22.57 40.40 -14.90
N ASN A 434 -22.42 39.06 -14.99
CA ASN A 434 -22.92 38.29 -16.14
C ASN A 434 -24.22 37.52 -15.85
N GLY A 435 -24.61 37.37 -14.58
CA GLY A 435 -25.80 36.62 -14.16
C GLY A 435 -25.76 35.13 -14.55
N ARG A 436 -24.56 34.56 -14.69
CA ARG A 436 -24.31 33.23 -15.26
C ARG A 436 -23.14 32.58 -14.53
N LEU A 437 -23.34 31.34 -14.09
CA LEU A 437 -22.25 30.56 -13.48
C LEU A 437 -21.50 29.78 -14.57
N THR A 438 -20.20 30.00 -14.66
CA THR A 438 -19.33 29.09 -15.42
C THR A 438 -19.19 27.74 -14.69
N ARG A 439 -18.69 26.73 -15.40
CA ARG A 439 -18.38 25.42 -14.79
C ARG A 439 -17.39 25.54 -13.62
N GLU A 440 -16.39 26.41 -13.73
CA GLU A 440 -15.40 26.62 -12.67
C GLU A 440 -16.03 27.26 -11.43
N GLU A 441 -16.88 28.27 -11.62
CA GLU A 441 -17.63 28.92 -10.53
C GLU A 441 -18.61 27.95 -9.86
N TRP A 442 -19.23 27.06 -10.64
CA TRP A 442 -20.05 25.98 -10.11
C TRP A 442 -19.24 25.01 -9.24
N GLU A 443 -18.13 24.48 -9.77
CA GLU A 443 -17.28 23.51 -9.06
C GLU A 443 -16.73 24.10 -7.76
N GLU A 444 -16.14 25.31 -7.82
CA GLU A 444 -15.58 25.99 -6.64
C GLU A 444 -16.67 26.43 -5.66
N GLY A 445 -17.82 26.87 -6.16
CA GLY A 445 -18.99 27.21 -5.35
C GLY A 445 -19.51 26.02 -4.56
N CYS A 446 -19.69 24.87 -5.20
CA CYS A 446 -20.13 23.63 -4.54
C CYS A 446 -19.12 23.17 -3.49
N LEU A 447 -17.82 23.19 -3.81
CA LEU A 447 -16.76 22.85 -2.85
C LEU A 447 -16.76 23.78 -1.63
N ARG A 448 -16.91 25.10 -1.85
CA ARG A 448 -16.98 26.09 -0.77
C ARG A 448 -18.21 25.87 0.11
N LEU A 449 -19.36 25.56 -0.48
CA LEU A 449 -20.59 25.28 0.26
C LEU A 449 -20.44 24.01 1.11
N CYS A 450 -19.89 22.93 0.54
CA CYS A 450 -19.55 21.71 1.30
C CYS A 450 -18.65 22.03 2.49
N ALA A 451 -17.64 22.88 2.28
CA ALA A 451 -16.77 23.37 3.35
C ALA A 451 -17.51 24.09 4.47
N GLN A 452 -18.41 25.00 4.14
CA GLN A 452 -19.13 25.79 5.14
C GLN A 452 -20.07 24.94 6.01
N GLN A 453 -20.82 24.01 5.41
CA GLN A 453 -21.80 23.21 6.16
C GLN A 453 -21.12 22.17 7.06
N GLU A 454 -20.08 21.51 6.58
CA GLU A 454 -19.38 20.53 7.41
C GLU A 454 -18.50 21.20 8.46
N VAL A 455 -17.98 22.41 8.24
CA VAL A 455 -17.37 23.21 9.31
C VAL A 455 -18.38 23.58 10.38
N ALA A 456 -19.60 23.98 10.00
CA ALA A 456 -20.67 24.28 10.96
C ALA A 456 -21.08 23.02 11.76
N SER A 457 -21.22 21.89 11.08
CA SER A 457 -21.56 20.60 11.72
C SER A 457 -20.41 20.06 12.59
N ALA A 458 -19.16 20.19 12.14
CA ALA A 458 -17.99 19.78 12.90
C ALA A 458 -17.75 20.69 14.10
N ALA A 459 -18.00 22.00 13.98
CA ALA A 459 -17.97 22.92 15.11
C ALA A 459 -19.04 22.54 16.15
N GLN A 460 -20.27 22.19 15.73
CA GLN A 460 -21.31 21.69 16.63
C GLN A 460 -20.98 20.35 17.29
N LEU A 461 -20.20 19.48 16.64
CA LEU A 461 -19.73 18.21 17.21
C LEU A 461 -18.53 18.38 18.16
N LEU A 462 -17.77 19.46 18.01
CA LEU A 462 -16.61 19.79 18.84
C LEU A 462 -16.99 20.55 20.11
N VAL A 463 -18.06 21.36 20.08
CA VAL A 463 -18.72 21.93 21.26
C VAL A 463 -19.50 20.84 22.00
#